data_AF-A0A3N5G1A4-F1
#
_entry.id   AF-A0A3N5G1A4-F1
#
_cell.length_a   1.000
_cell.length_b   1.000
_cell.length_c   1.000
_cell.angle_alpha   90.00
_cell.angle_beta   90.00
_cell.angle_gamma   90.00
#
_symmetry.space_group_name_H-M   'P 1'
#
loop_
_entity.id
_entity.type
_entity.pdbx_description
1 polymer ?
#
loop_
_entity_poly.entity_id
_entity_poly.type
_entity_poly.pdbx_seq_one_letter_code
_entity_poly.pdbx_strand_id
1 'polypeptide(L)' 'TELGRGSLEQVYIKGLKGYVILMSVGEEAVLTALAREQAKLGLIFLDMRRATEDLEKLI' A
#
# COMPACT_ATOMS: atom_id res chain seq x y z
N THR A 1 5.25 19.89 9.59
CA THR A 1 5.34 18.45 9.28
C THR A 1 6.74 17.97 9.62
N GLU A 2 6.90 16.93 10.43
CA GLU A 2 8.18 16.59 11.08
C GLU A 2 9.34 16.28 10.11
N LEU A 3 9.02 15.81 8.90
CA LEU A 3 10.03 15.36 7.91
C LEU A 3 9.89 16.00 6.52
N GLY A 4 8.98 16.98 6.32
CA GLY A 4 8.75 17.53 4.97
C GLY A 4 8.26 16.50 3.94
N ARG A 5 7.63 15.42 4.42
CA ARG A 5 7.32 14.17 3.70
C ARG A 5 6.26 14.23 2.58
N GLY A 6 5.67 15.38 2.29
CA GLY A 6 4.56 15.46 1.34
C GLY A 6 3.35 14.62 1.76
N SER A 7 2.59 14.11 0.78
CA SER A 7 1.47 13.19 0.98
C SER A 7 1.94 11.76 1.26
N LEU A 8 1.05 10.95 1.81
CA LEU A 8 1.32 9.52 1.99
C LEU A 8 1.49 8.85 0.61
N GLU A 9 2.55 8.08 0.43
CA GLU A 9 2.71 7.19 -0.75
C GLU A 9 2.45 5.74 -0.35
N GLN A 10 3.17 5.26 0.67
CA GLN A 10 3.09 3.88 1.13
C GLN A 10 3.43 3.75 2.62
N VAL A 11 2.77 2.81 3.32
CA VAL A 11 3.16 2.33 4.65
C VAL A 11 3.33 0.81 4.60
N TYR A 12 4.41 0.32 5.20
CA TYR A 12 4.70 -1.10 5.31
C TYR A 12 4.99 -1.47 6.75
N ILE A 13 4.19 -2.39 7.29
CA ILE A 13 4.30 -2.89 8.66
C ILE A 13 4.58 -4.39 8.60
N LYS A 14 5.70 -4.82 9.17
CA LYS A 14 6.05 -6.23 9.36
C LYS A 14 5.70 -6.67 10.77
N GLY A 15 4.76 -7.59 10.89
CA GLY A 15 4.46 -8.31 12.12
C GLY A 15 5.13 -9.69 12.16
N LEU A 16 4.95 -10.40 13.28
CA LEU A 16 5.50 -11.75 13.46
C LEU A 16 4.90 -12.80 12.53
N LYS A 17 3.66 -12.60 12.07
CA LYS A 17 2.90 -13.60 11.27
C LYS A 17 2.48 -13.08 9.89
N GLY A 18 3.03 -11.94 9.47
CA GLY A 18 2.61 -11.32 8.23
C GLY A 18 2.85 -9.83 8.18
N TYR A 19 2.13 -9.20 7.26
CA TYR A 19 2.35 -7.83 6.83
C TYR A 19 1.04 -7.09 6.70
N VAL A 20 1.07 -5.80 7.01
CA VAL A 20 0.05 -4.82 6.64
C VAL A 20 0.70 -3.82 5.69
N ILE A 21 0.11 -3.63 4.53
CA ILE A 21 0.58 -2.71 3.50
C ILE A 21 -0.53 -1.73 3.20
N LEU A 22 -0.23 -0.43 3.24
CA LEU A 22 -1.12 0.62 2.77
C LEU A 22 -0.44 1.33 1.61
N MET A 23 -1.21 1.59 0.55
CA MET A 23 -0.77 2.36 -0.62
C MET A 23 -1.84 3.42 -0.91
N SER A 24 -1.43 4.66 -1.11
CA SER A 24 -2.39 5.72 -1.43
C SER A 24 -3.05 5.50 -2.79
N VAL A 25 -4.28 5.97 -2.92
CA VAL A 25 -5.07 5.98 -4.15
C VAL A 25 -5.59 7.40 -4.32
N GLY A 26 -4.99 8.16 -5.24
CA GLY A 26 -5.24 9.59 -5.35
C GLY A 26 -4.95 10.34 -4.03
N GLU A 27 -5.72 11.39 -3.77
CA GLU A 27 -5.54 12.23 -2.57
C GLU A 27 -6.39 11.78 -1.37
N GLU A 28 -7.53 11.12 -1.60
CA GLU A 28 -8.55 10.89 -0.56
C GLU A 28 -8.70 9.43 -0.11
N ALA A 29 -8.04 8.47 -0.77
CA ALA A 29 -8.23 7.05 -0.50
C ALA A 29 -6.91 6.29 -0.28
N VAL A 30 -7.03 5.13 0.37
CA VAL A 30 -5.91 4.19 0.60
C VAL A 30 -6.35 2.75 0.34
N LEU A 31 -5.52 2.00 -0.38
CA LEU A 31 -5.64 0.57 -0.55
C LEU A 31 -4.86 -0.14 0.56
N THR A 32 -5.55 -0.96 1.36
CA THR A 32 -4.92 -1.75 2.42
C THR A 32 -4.91 -3.24 2.08
N ALA A 33 -3.75 -3.88 2.20
CA ALA A 33 -3.59 -5.32 2.03
C ALA A 33 -3.03 -5.98 3.29
N LEU A 34 -3.53 -7.18 3.59
CA LEU A 34 -3.04 -8.05 4.65
C LEU A 34 -2.43 -9.29 4.00
N ALA A 35 -1.20 -9.61 4.37
CA ALA A 35 -0.47 -10.75 3.82
C ALA A 35 0.15 -11.60 4.92
N ARG A 36 0.23 -12.92 4.69
CA ARG A 36 0.93 -13.83 5.61
C ARG A 36 2.44 -13.73 5.42
N GLU A 37 3.20 -14.21 6.40
CA GLU A 37 4.68 -14.14 6.39
C GLU A 37 5.33 -14.81 5.17
N GLN A 38 4.73 -15.88 4.65
CA GLN A 38 5.21 -16.61 3.48
C GLN A 38 4.82 -15.97 2.13
N ALA A 39 4.12 -14.83 2.15
CA ALA A 39 3.64 -14.21 0.93
C ALA A 39 4.79 -13.62 0.11
N LYS A 40 4.66 -13.71 -1.22
CA LYS A 40 5.62 -13.12 -2.16
C LYS A 40 5.40 -11.61 -2.24
N LEU A 41 6.02 -10.87 -1.31
CA LEU A 41 5.82 -9.41 -1.18
C LEU A 41 6.02 -8.64 -2.48
N GLY A 42 7.03 -8.98 -3.29
CA GLY A 42 7.26 -8.33 -4.58
C GLY A 42 6.07 -8.43 -5.54
N LEU A 43 5.35 -9.56 -5.55
CA LEU A 43 4.14 -9.72 -6.35
C LEU A 43 2.96 -8.95 -5.77
N ILE A 44 2.83 -8.93 -4.44
CA ILE A 44 1.79 -8.15 -3.77
C ILE A 44 1.95 -6.65 -4.08
N PHE A 45 3.18 -6.12 -4.01
CA PHE A 45 3.42 -4.72 -4.38
C PHE A 45 3.11 -4.43 -5.85
N LEU A 46 3.47 -5.35 -6.75
CA LEU A 46 3.15 -5.23 -8.19
C LEU A 46 1.64 -5.16 -8.41
N ASP A 47 0.88 -6.05 -7.79
CA ASP A 47 -0.58 -6.11 -7.94
C ASP A 47 -1.26 -4.93 -7.27
N MET A 48 -0.82 -4.53 -6.07
CA MET A 48 -1.34 -3.34 -5.39
C MET A 48 -1.14 -2.09 -6.22
N ARG A 49 0.04 -1.88 -6.81
CA ARG A 49 0.30 -0.71 -7.66
C ARG A 49 -0.63 -0.64 -8.86
N ARG A 50 -0.84 -1.77 -9.55
CA ARG A 50 -1.80 -1.83 -10.68
C ARG A 50 -3.22 -1.55 -10.20
N ALA A 51 -3.61 -2.12 -9.05
CA ALA A 51 -4.92 -1.89 -8.46
C ALA A 51 -5.13 -0.42 -8.05
N THR A 52 -4.12 0.25 -7.48
CA THR A 52 -4.23 1.68 -7.14
C THR A 52 -4.34 2.55 -8.39
N GLU A 53 -3.57 2.25 -9.45
CA GLU A 53 -3.67 2.96 -10.75
C GLU A 53 -5.05 2.79 -11.40
N ASP A 54 -5.72 1.65 -11.20
CA ASP A 54 -7.07 1.42 -11.70
C ASP A 54 -8.14 2.05 -10.81
N LEU A 55 -7.98 2.00 -9.48
CA LEU A 55 -8.89 2.64 -8.53
C LEU A 55 -8.87 4.17 -8.63
N GLU A 56 -7.70 4.76 -8.89
CA GLU A 56 -7.56 6.21 -9.06
C GLU A 56 -8.40 6.73 -10.24
N LYS A 57 -8.65 5.93 -11.28
CA LYS A 57 -9.51 6.32 -12.42
C LYS A 57 -11.00 6.30 -12.08
N LEU A 58 -11.39 5.72 -10.95
CA LEU A 58 -12.78 5.54 -10.54
C LEU A 58 -13.25 6.55 -9.49
N ILE A 59 -12.32 7.26 -8.85
CA ILE A 59 -12.58 8.20 -7.75
C ILE A 59 -12.25 9.64 -8.14
#